data_AF-A0A7C5T2U7-F1
#
_entry.id   AF-A0A7C5T2U7-F1
#
_cell.length_a   1.000
_cell.length_b   1.000
_cell.length_c   1.000
_cell.angle_alpha   90.00
_cell.angle_beta   90.00
_cell.angle_gamma   90.00
#
_symmetry.space_group_name_H-M   'P 1'
#
loop_
_entity.id
_entity.type
_entity.pdbx_description
1 polymer ?
#
loop_
_entity_poly.entity_id
_entity_poly.type
_entity_poly.pdbx_seq_one_letter_code
_entity_poly.pdbx_strand_id
1 'polypeptide(L)'
;MLPLAYTLSLLTYVIGAVLYGSPIPAKFVKKWGVLMMYDGIASAILVSAYGLVIRLGDYLLSVVNADWGDFTVWLTSRTSILASMYLLIQSLGAMLKVSGAEVFLEILKHIGALLATALTSIKAVYLISMVVYSLRDKILATGILLYSLPFRVGRSVGAALVAASIVYYIGLPLMPAFAAIFEAPPIATPSDGLGSIRGRVVDALGNYIPNAVVELYGSSSVEPDVAVVGDPTGVFYVGPPHDILAKGTTFTSSVVFMGYRFTPDPPNLEVPWEGFLRVYNLVYAGQSLTLMLVGVFYIGNLSKVGSKLSVYLEVLSETASIAILRLSSVNVSSVVVDGESLECPWEEFRWAGMTLEECYLSLSRGSYTVELDYSGVEYPRPAVAEKHYVGTVDLLDYLISLQVAAVSYVYSYLLLPSAYLAILSASTYSLSKFLGGGLRFRLI
;
A
#
# COMPACT_ATOMS: atom_id res chain seq x y z
N MET A 1 -28.68 30.30 18.42
CA MET A 1 -29.66 30.00 17.35
C MET A 1 -31.01 29.60 17.92
N LEU A 2 -31.10 28.63 18.84
CA LEU A 2 -32.37 28.15 19.41
C LEU A 2 -33.21 29.23 20.14
N PRO A 3 -32.64 30.11 20.99
CA PRO A 3 -33.42 31.18 21.64
C PRO A 3 -34.00 32.16 20.62
N LEU A 4 -33.22 32.48 19.58
CA LEU A 4 -33.66 33.34 18.48
C LEU A 4 -34.82 32.68 17.70
N ALA A 5 -34.71 31.39 17.40
CA ALA A 5 -35.77 30.62 16.74
C ALA A 5 -37.06 30.59 17.59
N TYR A 6 -36.95 30.47 18.91
CA TYR A 6 -38.10 30.54 19.82
C TYR A 6 -38.77 31.92 19.80
N THR A 7 -37.98 33.00 19.85
CA THR A 7 -38.52 34.37 19.78
C THR A 7 -39.18 34.67 18.42
N LEU A 8 -38.61 34.17 17.32
CA LEU A 8 -39.18 34.29 15.98
C LEU A 8 -40.48 33.50 15.82
N SER A 9 -40.52 32.31 16.41
CA SER A 9 -41.72 31.48 16.49
C SER A 9 -42.85 32.19 17.25
N LEU A 10 -42.55 32.79 18.41
CA LEU A 10 -43.51 33.56 19.20
C LEU A 10 -43.96 34.83 18.46
N LEU A 11 -43.05 35.53 17.80
CA LEU A 11 -43.37 36.68 16.94
C LEU A 11 -44.32 36.28 15.81
N THR A 12 -44.05 35.15 15.15
CA THR A 12 -44.90 34.61 14.07
C THR A 12 -46.31 34.31 14.59
N TYR A 13 -46.41 33.72 15.79
CA TYR A 13 -47.69 33.47 16.45
C TYR A 13 -48.46 34.77 16.76
N VAL A 14 -47.78 35.75 17.37
CA VAL A 14 -48.40 37.04 17.73
C VAL A 14 -48.86 37.80 16.49
N ILE A 15 -48.05 37.88 15.43
CA ILE A 15 -48.46 38.47 14.15
C ILE A 15 -49.70 37.74 13.60
N GLY A 16 -49.70 36.40 13.65
CA GLY A 16 -50.85 35.60 13.24
C GLY A 16 -52.13 35.92 14.02
N ALA A 17 -52.02 36.02 15.35
CA ALA A 17 -53.14 36.36 16.23
C ALA A 17 -53.67 37.78 15.97
N VAL A 18 -52.78 38.76 15.76
CA VAL A 18 -53.16 40.14 15.39
C VAL A 18 -53.86 40.18 14.05
N LEU A 19 -53.35 39.48 13.02
CA LEU A 19 -54.00 39.42 11.71
C LEU A 19 -55.38 38.77 11.78
N TYR A 20 -55.53 37.71 12.57
CA TYR A 20 -56.80 37.02 12.77
C TYR A 20 -57.83 37.88 13.53
N GLY A 21 -57.39 38.56 14.59
CA GLY A 21 -58.21 39.45 15.42
C GLY A 21 -58.46 40.84 14.82
N SER A 22 -57.78 41.19 13.73
CA SER A 22 -57.91 42.50 13.09
C SER A 22 -59.34 42.72 12.54
N PRO A 23 -59.85 43.97 12.56
CA PRO A 23 -61.17 44.31 12.02
C PRO A 23 -61.23 44.28 10.48
N ILE A 24 -60.22 43.74 9.80
CA ILE A 24 -60.12 43.71 8.34
C ILE A 24 -61.02 42.57 7.79
N PRO A 25 -62.05 42.87 6.98
CA PRO A 25 -63.01 41.86 6.49
C PRO A 25 -62.48 41.03 5.29
N ALA A 26 -61.17 40.80 5.19
CA ALA A 26 -60.57 40.02 4.11
C ALA A 26 -60.41 38.54 4.53
N LYS A 27 -61.14 37.62 3.88
CA LYS A 27 -61.05 36.17 4.12
C LYS A 27 -59.61 35.63 4.00
N PHE A 28 -58.83 36.20 3.08
CA PHE A 28 -57.42 35.84 2.89
C PHE A 28 -56.57 36.20 4.11
N VAL A 29 -56.75 37.39 4.69
CA VAL A 29 -55.98 37.85 5.86
C VAL A 29 -56.27 36.97 7.07
N LYS A 30 -57.55 36.63 7.30
CA LYS A 30 -57.93 35.73 8.40
C LYS A 30 -57.36 34.32 8.22
N LYS A 31 -57.37 33.78 7.00
CA LYS A 31 -56.78 32.48 6.69
C LYS A 31 -55.27 32.47 6.91
N TRP A 32 -54.57 33.54 6.51
CA TRP A 32 -53.14 33.70 6.76
C TRP A 32 -52.82 33.84 8.24
N GLY A 33 -53.64 34.56 9.02
CA GLY A 33 -53.51 34.67 10.47
C GLY A 33 -53.54 33.31 11.17
N VAL A 34 -54.56 32.48 10.87
CA VAL A 34 -54.67 31.11 11.41
C VAL A 34 -53.46 30.25 11.02
N LEU A 35 -53.01 30.37 9.78
CA LEU A 35 -51.90 29.59 9.26
C LEU A 35 -50.56 29.99 9.93
N MET A 36 -50.34 31.28 10.17
CA MET A 36 -49.18 31.79 10.92
C MET A 36 -49.22 31.38 12.40
N MET A 37 -50.39 31.33 13.03
CA MET A 37 -50.53 30.82 14.40
C MET A 37 -50.14 29.35 14.49
N TYR A 38 -50.63 28.51 13.56
CA TYR A 38 -50.24 27.09 13.48
C TYR A 38 -48.73 26.94 13.27
N ASP A 39 -48.15 27.75 12.38
CA ASP A 39 -46.72 27.71 12.06
C ASP A 39 -45.85 28.17 13.25
N GLY A 40 -46.31 29.16 14.00
CA GLY A 40 -45.70 29.58 15.27
C GLY A 40 -45.68 28.43 16.28
N ILE A 41 -46.81 27.77 16.52
CA ILE A 41 -46.88 26.63 17.45
C ILE A 41 -45.98 25.48 16.98
N ALA A 42 -46.06 25.11 15.70
CA ALA A 42 -45.26 24.02 15.14
C ALA A 42 -43.74 24.27 15.27
N SER A 43 -43.29 25.50 15.02
CA SER A 43 -41.88 25.88 15.21
C SER A 43 -41.47 25.89 16.69
N ALA A 44 -42.33 26.34 17.61
CA ALA A 44 -42.05 26.29 19.06
C ALA A 44 -41.91 24.85 19.58
N ILE A 45 -42.78 23.95 19.12
CA ILE A 45 -42.69 22.51 19.42
C ILE A 45 -41.37 21.95 18.90
N LEU A 46 -41.00 22.29 17.67
CA LEU A 46 -39.78 21.79 17.04
C LEU A 46 -38.51 22.29 17.75
N VAL A 47 -38.49 23.57 18.18
CA VAL A 47 -37.42 24.10 19.05
C VAL A 47 -37.33 23.32 20.36
N SER A 48 -38.47 23.04 21.00
CA SER A 48 -38.53 22.30 22.26
C SER A 48 -38.13 20.83 22.10
N ALA A 49 -38.39 20.24 20.93
CA ALA A 49 -38.04 18.87 20.58
C ALA A 49 -36.59 18.69 20.10
N TYR A 50 -35.80 19.76 19.96
CA TYR A 50 -34.43 19.71 19.41
C TYR A 50 -33.56 18.62 20.04
N GLY A 51 -33.48 18.58 21.38
CA GLY A 51 -32.67 17.58 22.08
C GLY A 51 -33.18 16.15 21.90
N LEU A 52 -34.51 15.98 21.76
CA LEU A 52 -35.12 14.68 21.49
C LEU A 52 -34.80 14.21 20.07
N VAL A 53 -34.85 15.10 19.08
CA VAL A 53 -34.48 14.79 17.69
C VAL A 53 -33.02 14.33 17.59
N ILE A 54 -32.12 14.96 18.35
CA ILE A 54 -30.71 14.54 18.39
C ILE A 54 -30.59 13.12 18.98
N ARG A 55 -31.13 12.89 20.17
CA ARG A 55 -31.05 11.58 20.84
C ARG A 55 -31.73 10.46 20.07
N LEU A 56 -32.79 10.77 19.33
CA LEU A 56 -33.51 9.81 18.49
C LEU A 56 -32.61 9.27 17.37
N GLY A 57 -31.71 10.08 16.81
CA GLY A 57 -30.73 9.61 15.84
C GLY A 57 -29.79 8.56 16.43
N ASP A 58 -29.25 8.82 17.62
CA ASP A 58 -28.31 7.90 18.29
C ASP A 58 -29.03 6.61 18.71
N TYR A 59 -30.26 6.73 19.19
CA TYR A 59 -31.10 5.58 19.52
C TYR A 59 -31.37 4.71 18.29
N LEU A 60 -31.77 5.29 17.15
CA LEU A 60 -32.04 4.52 15.94
C LEU A 60 -30.77 3.81 15.41
N LEU A 61 -29.62 4.46 15.47
CA LEU A 61 -28.34 3.83 15.14
C LEU A 61 -28.03 2.63 16.04
N SER A 62 -28.27 2.76 17.36
CA SER A 62 -28.08 1.65 18.30
C SER A 62 -29.00 0.45 18.04
N VAL A 63 -30.25 0.69 17.61
CA VAL A 63 -31.21 -0.38 17.27
C VAL A 63 -30.79 -1.14 16.02
N VAL A 64 -30.20 -0.46 15.04
CA VAL A 64 -29.71 -1.07 13.80
C VAL A 64 -28.27 -1.61 13.95
N ASN A 65 -27.68 -1.48 15.14
CA ASN A 65 -26.29 -1.85 15.44
C ASN A 65 -25.29 -1.21 14.45
N ALA A 66 -25.51 0.07 14.13
CA ALA A 66 -24.67 0.84 13.23
C ALA A 66 -23.96 1.95 14.01
N ASP A 67 -22.66 2.12 13.78
CA ASP A 67 -21.84 3.12 14.44
C ASP A 67 -21.06 4.00 13.44
N TRP A 68 -20.83 5.25 13.83
CA TRP A 68 -20.01 6.18 13.04
C TRP A 68 -18.54 5.76 13.00
N GLY A 69 -18.02 5.15 14.07
CA GLY A 69 -16.67 4.60 14.10
C GLY A 69 -16.47 3.55 13.02
N ASP A 70 -17.35 2.54 12.96
CA ASP A 70 -17.31 1.48 11.95
C ASP A 70 -17.37 2.05 10.52
N PHE A 71 -18.22 3.04 10.29
CA PHE A 71 -18.29 3.74 9.01
C PHE A 71 -16.98 4.47 8.63
N THR A 72 -16.32 5.12 9.58
CA THR A 72 -15.03 5.78 9.31
C THR A 72 -13.90 4.78 9.03
N VAL A 73 -13.88 3.64 9.74
CA VAL A 73 -12.95 2.53 9.47
C VAL A 73 -13.22 1.94 8.08
N TRP A 74 -14.49 1.79 7.71
CA TRP A 74 -14.91 1.31 6.40
C TRP A 74 -14.47 2.24 5.25
N LEU A 75 -14.55 3.56 5.43
CA LEU A 75 -14.06 4.54 4.45
C LEU A 75 -12.52 4.54 4.36
N THR A 76 -11.84 4.57 5.51
CA THR A 76 -10.37 4.66 5.55
C THR A 76 -9.70 3.42 4.95
N SER A 77 -10.18 2.21 5.29
CA SER A 77 -9.70 0.95 4.69
C SER A 77 -9.81 0.94 3.16
N ARG A 78 -10.95 1.35 2.61
CA ARG A 78 -11.15 1.45 1.15
C ARG A 78 -10.26 2.52 0.52
N THR A 79 -10.06 3.66 1.17
CA THR A 79 -9.12 4.67 0.68
C THR A 79 -7.68 4.15 0.66
N SER A 80 -7.25 3.37 1.66
CA SER A 80 -5.90 2.80 1.68
C SER A 80 -5.69 1.78 0.56
N ILE A 81 -6.68 0.93 0.27
CA ILE A 81 -6.61 -0.06 -0.81
C ILE A 81 -6.49 0.63 -2.17
N LEU A 82 -7.31 1.66 -2.42
CA LEU A 82 -7.23 2.43 -3.66
C LEU A 82 -5.92 3.19 -3.80
N ALA A 83 -5.43 3.78 -2.71
CA ALA A 83 -4.16 4.51 -2.71
C ALA A 83 -2.96 3.59 -2.99
N SER A 84 -2.90 2.41 -2.35
CA SER A 84 -1.84 1.43 -2.60
C SER A 84 -1.86 0.93 -4.04
N MET A 85 -3.05 0.69 -4.60
CA MET A 85 -3.19 0.26 -5.99
C MET A 85 -2.78 1.36 -6.98
N TYR A 86 -3.14 2.61 -6.69
CA TYR A 86 -2.74 3.75 -7.51
C TYR A 86 -1.22 3.95 -7.50
N LEU A 87 -0.56 3.78 -6.34
CA LEU A 87 0.90 3.82 -6.24
C LEU A 87 1.57 2.68 -7.01
N LEU A 88 1.00 1.47 -6.96
CA LEU A 88 1.47 0.32 -7.74
C LEU A 88 1.41 0.59 -9.25
N ILE A 89 0.35 1.24 -9.73
CA ILE A 89 0.25 1.66 -11.13
C ILE A 89 1.32 2.69 -11.47
N GLN A 90 1.57 3.66 -10.59
CA GLN A 90 2.63 4.64 -10.85
C GLN A 90 4.02 4.00 -10.90
N SER A 91 4.32 3.03 -10.02
CA SER A 91 5.60 2.31 -10.06
C SER A 91 5.75 1.46 -11.33
N LEU A 92 4.70 0.74 -11.73
CA LEU A 92 4.69 -0.03 -12.99
C LEU A 92 4.88 0.89 -14.20
N GLY A 93 4.27 2.08 -14.19
CA GLY A 93 4.41 3.05 -15.28
C GLY A 93 5.84 3.60 -15.41
N ALA A 94 6.52 3.80 -14.28
CA ALA A 94 7.93 4.18 -14.28
C ALA A 94 8.81 3.05 -14.85
N MET A 95 8.52 1.79 -14.51
CA MET A 95 9.26 0.62 -15.00
C MET A 95 9.11 0.41 -16.50
N LEU A 96 7.87 0.46 -17.00
CA LEU A 96 7.59 0.30 -18.43
C LEU A 96 8.27 1.38 -19.28
N LYS A 97 8.44 2.59 -18.74
CA LYS A 97 9.17 3.67 -19.41
C LYS A 97 10.67 3.40 -19.51
N VAL A 98 11.26 2.79 -18.48
CA VAL A 98 12.70 2.43 -18.49
C VAL A 98 12.97 1.23 -19.40
N SER A 99 12.03 0.28 -19.48
CA SER A 99 12.18 -0.94 -20.28
C SER A 99 11.86 -0.77 -21.78
N GLY A 100 11.45 0.42 -22.23
CA GLY A 100 11.08 0.68 -23.62
C GLY A 100 9.74 0.08 -24.04
N ALA A 101 8.94 -0.42 -23.09
CA ALA A 101 7.63 -1.02 -23.31
C ALA A 101 6.50 0.02 -23.32
N GLU A 102 6.71 1.12 -24.08
CA GLU A 102 5.84 2.30 -24.04
C GLU A 102 4.39 2.04 -24.48
N VAL A 103 4.17 1.01 -25.30
CA VAL A 103 2.85 0.61 -25.81
C VAL A 103 1.86 0.31 -24.68
N PHE A 104 2.35 -0.23 -23.56
CA PHE A 104 1.52 -0.59 -22.41
C PHE A 104 1.18 0.59 -21.48
N LEU A 105 1.86 1.74 -21.64
CA LEU A 105 1.63 2.92 -20.80
C LEU A 105 0.22 3.49 -20.99
N GLU A 106 -0.39 3.34 -22.17
CA GLU A 106 -1.75 3.81 -22.42
C GLU A 106 -2.78 3.04 -21.58
N ILE A 107 -2.64 1.71 -21.51
CA ILE A 107 -3.47 0.86 -20.66
C ILE A 107 -3.30 1.28 -19.20
N LEU A 108 -2.06 1.46 -18.75
CA LEU A 108 -1.77 1.87 -17.37
C LEU A 108 -2.36 3.23 -17.01
N LYS A 109 -2.28 4.21 -17.93
CA LYS A 109 -2.90 5.53 -17.77
C LYS A 109 -4.42 5.42 -17.63
N HIS A 110 -5.04 4.54 -18.41
CA HIS A 110 -6.48 4.31 -18.33
C HIS A 110 -6.88 3.68 -16.99
N ILE A 111 -6.16 2.65 -16.52
CA ILE A 111 -6.36 2.04 -15.18
C ILE A 111 -6.18 3.11 -14.09
N GLY A 112 -5.10 3.90 -14.18
CA GLY A 112 -4.82 4.98 -13.24
C GLY A 112 -5.91 6.05 -13.19
N ALA A 113 -6.51 6.39 -14.33
CA ALA A 113 -7.65 7.31 -14.40
C ALA A 113 -8.89 6.73 -13.69
N LEU A 114 -9.20 5.44 -13.89
CA LEU A 114 -10.31 4.76 -13.21
C LEU A 114 -10.12 4.72 -11.69
N LEU A 115 -8.91 4.43 -11.21
CA LEU A 115 -8.64 4.46 -9.77
C LEU A 115 -8.70 5.88 -9.20
N ALA A 116 -8.20 6.87 -9.95
CA ALA A 116 -8.30 8.27 -9.54
C ALA A 116 -9.75 8.73 -9.40
N THR A 117 -10.66 8.32 -10.32
CA THR A 117 -12.08 8.64 -10.20
C THR A 117 -12.76 7.92 -9.04
N ALA A 118 -12.41 6.66 -8.76
CA ALA A 118 -12.88 5.97 -7.56
C ALA A 118 -12.38 6.66 -6.27
N LEU A 119 -11.12 7.11 -6.25
CA LEU A 119 -10.53 7.81 -5.12
C LEU A 119 -11.18 9.18 -4.87
N THR A 120 -11.49 9.94 -5.93
CA THR A 120 -12.19 11.22 -5.78
C THR A 120 -13.62 11.02 -5.30
N SER A 121 -14.29 9.97 -5.76
CA SER A 121 -15.63 9.60 -5.28
C SER A 121 -15.66 9.33 -3.78
N ILE A 122 -14.80 8.43 -3.29
CA ILE A 122 -14.79 8.07 -1.87
C ILE A 122 -14.38 9.25 -0.99
N LYS A 123 -13.48 10.13 -1.48
CA LYS A 123 -13.14 11.40 -0.81
C LYS A 123 -14.34 12.34 -0.74
N ALA A 124 -15.18 12.40 -1.76
CA ALA A 124 -16.40 13.21 -1.73
C ALA A 124 -17.37 12.69 -0.66
N VAL A 125 -17.56 11.37 -0.56
CA VAL A 125 -18.36 10.75 0.52
C VAL A 125 -17.78 11.08 1.89
N TYR A 126 -16.46 10.96 2.05
CA TYR A 126 -15.77 11.31 3.28
C TYR A 126 -16.03 12.77 3.68
N LEU A 127 -15.88 13.72 2.76
CA LEU A 127 -16.14 15.14 3.02
C LEU A 127 -17.60 15.40 3.41
N ILE A 128 -18.56 14.81 2.69
CA ILE A 128 -19.99 14.90 3.03
C ILE A 128 -20.23 14.36 4.43
N SER A 129 -19.65 13.21 4.76
CA SER A 129 -19.82 12.58 6.06
C SER A 129 -19.22 13.39 7.21
N MET A 130 -18.05 14.00 7.00
CA MET A 130 -17.40 14.86 7.97
C MET A 130 -18.23 16.12 8.25
N VAL A 131 -18.80 16.71 7.19
CA VAL A 131 -19.72 17.86 7.30
C VAL A 131 -20.96 17.47 8.10
N VAL A 132 -21.59 16.33 7.79
CA VAL A 132 -22.79 15.87 8.49
C VAL A 132 -22.48 15.58 9.96
N TYR A 133 -21.43 14.82 10.26
CA TYR A 133 -21.07 14.43 11.62
C TYR A 133 -20.70 15.64 12.48
N SER A 134 -19.84 16.53 11.98
CA SER A 134 -19.34 17.69 12.74
C SER A 134 -20.35 18.82 12.86
N LEU A 135 -21.20 19.02 11.85
CA LEU A 135 -22.12 20.17 11.79
C LEU A 135 -23.58 19.78 11.99
N ARG A 136 -23.92 18.53 12.29
CA ARG A 136 -25.30 18.04 12.53
C ARG A 136 -26.13 19.02 13.36
N ASP A 137 -25.63 19.35 14.55
CA ASP A 137 -26.31 20.19 15.53
C ASP A 137 -26.58 21.60 15.00
N LYS A 138 -25.62 22.13 14.23
CA LYS A 138 -25.68 23.45 13.60
C LYS A 138 -26.62 23.44 12.38
N ILE A 139 -26.59 22.40 11.55
CA ILE A 139 -27.48 22.23 10.39
C ILE A 139 -28.92 22.13 10.88
N LEU A 140 -29.17 21.29 11.90
CA LEU A 140 -30.47 21.16 12.54
C LEU A 140 -30.92 22.51 13.09
N ALA A 141 -30.12 23.16 13.96
CA ALA A 141 -30.48 24.45 14.57
C ALA A 141 -30.74 25.57 13.54
N THR A 142 -29.97 25.61 12.45
CA THR A 142 -30.18 26.55 11.33
C THR A 142 -31.47 26.23 10.59
N GLY A 143 -31.76 24.94 10.38
CA GLY A 143 -33.03 24.48 9.83
C GLY A 143 -34.23 24.91 10.67
N ILE A 144 -34.16 24.74 12.00
CA ILE A 144 -35.21 25.21 12.93
C ILE A 144 -35.39 26.73 12.85
N LEU A 145 -34.29 27.47 12.81
CA LEU A 145 -34.32 28.93 12.70
C LEU A 145 -35.01 29.38 11.42
N LEU A 146 -34.63 28.83 10.27
CA LEU A 146 -35.28 29.14 8.99
C LEU A 146 -36.75 28.70 8.96
N TYR A 147 -37.08 27.58 9.62
CA TYR A 147 -38.45 27.10 9.77
C TYR A 147 -39.30 28.05 10.61
N SER A 148 -38.71 28.74 11.59
CA SER A 148 -39.38 29.70 12.48
C SER A 148 -39.60 31.10 11.89
N LEU A 149 -39.11 31.37 10.68
CA LEU A 149 -39.26 32.69 10.05
C LEU A 149 -40.74 33.00 9.72
N PRO A 150 -41.19 34.24 9.98
CA PRO A 150 -42.56 34.64 9.68
C PRO A 150 -42.84 34.57 8.18
N PHE A 151 -44.14 34.50 7.84
CA PHE A 151 -44.64 34.41 6.45
C PHE A 151 -44.16 33.19 5.66
N ARG A 152 -43.60 32.18 6.34
CA ARG A 152 -43.12 30.92 5.74
C ARG A 152 -41.99 31.08 4.72
N VAL A 153 -41.29 32.22 4.72
CA VAL A 153 -40.22 32.51 3.75
C VAL A 153 -39.13 31.44 3.78
N GLY A 154 -38.75 30.98 4.97
CA GLY A 154 -37.71 29.96 5.14
C GLY A 154 -38.22 28.53 5.35
N ARG A 155 -39.54 28.27 5.29
CA ARG A 155 -40.11 27.01 5.80
C ARG A 155 -39.66 25.78 5.01
N SER A 156 -39.65 25.85 3.68
CA SER A 156 -39.22 24.74 2.82
C SER A 156 -37.74 24.40 3.02
N VAL A 157 -36.90 25.43 3.04
CA VAL A 157 -35.45 25.30 3.25
C VAL A 157 -35.16 24.80 4.67
N GLY A 158 -35.84 25.35 5.68
CA GLY A 158 -35.73 24.91 7.07
C GLY A 158 -36.13 23.44 7.25
N ALA A 159 -37.26 23.02 6.67
CA ALA A 159 -37.70 21.63 6.69
C ALA A 159 -36.74 20.69 5.97
N ALA A 160 -36.13 21.13 4.86
CA ALA A 160 -35.11 20.36 4.15
C ALA A 160 -33.83 20.18 4.97
N LEU A 161 -33.35 21.23 5.64
CA LEU A 161 -32.17 21.14 6.51
C LEU A 161 -32.43 20.26 7.75
N VAL A 162 -33.61 20.38 8.37
CA VAL A 162 -34.01 19.49 9.47
C VAL A 162 -34.04 18.04 8.98
N ALA A 163 -34.71 17.77 7.85
CA ALA A 163 -34.78 16.43 7.29
C ALA A 163 -33.38 15.88 6.92
N ALA A 164 -32.53 16.69 6.28
CA ALA A 164 -31.19 16.30 5.89
C ALA A 164 -30.34 15.93 7.11
N SER A 165 -30.41 16.74 8.18
CA SER A 165 -29.66 16.48 9.41
C SER A 165 -30.04 15.16 10.10
N ILE A 166 -31.29 14.70 9.94
CA ILE A 166 -31.76 13.43 10.52
C ILE A 166 -31.39 12.27 9.59
N VAL A 167 -31.80 12.38 8.32
CA VAL A 167 -31.67 11.29 7.35
C VAL A 167 -30.21 10.97 7.04
N TYR A 168 -29.37 11.99 6.80
CA TYR A 168 -27.95 11.74 6.54
C TYR A 168 -27.21 11.27 7.79
N TYR A 169 -27.62 11.72 8.97
CA TYR A 169 -26.95 11.30 10.20
C TYR A 169 -27.17 9.81 10.49
N ILE A 170 -28.39 9.32 10.28
CA ILE A 170 -28.73 7.91 10.48
C ILE A 170 -28.30 7.08 9.26
N GLY A 171 -28.43 7.63 8.07
CA GLY A 171 -28.20 6.92 6.81
C GLY A 171 -26.74 6.66 6.51
N LEU A 172 -25.83 7.63 6.68
CA LEU A 172 -24.43 7.44 6.28
C LEU A 172 -23.76 6.24 6.96
N PRO A 173 -23.93 6.00 8.29
CA PRO A 173 -23.39 4.82 8.95
C PRO A 173 -23.92 3.47 8.42
N LEU A 174 -25.05 3.46 7.70
CA LEU A 174 -25.65 2.24 7.13
C LEU A 174 -25.13 1.94 5.71
N MET A 175 -24.37 2.84 5.10
CA MET A 175 -23.77 2.63 3.78
C MET A 175 -22.90 1.36 3.69
N PRO A 176 -22.10 0.97 4.70
CA PRO A 176 -21.33 -0.28 4.70
C PRO A 176 -22.20 -1.51 4.50
N ALA A 177 -23.31 -1.59 5.24
CA ALA A 177 -24.26 -2.70 5.13
C ALA A 177 -24.95 -2.72 3.77
N PHE A 178 -25.29 -1.55 3.23
CA PHE A 178 -25.81 -1.43 1.87
C PHE A 178 -24.79 -1.91 0.83
N ALA A 179 -23.54 -1.48 0.92
CA ALA A 179 -22.49 -1.88 -0.02
C ALA A 179 -22.25 -3.38 0.04
N ALA A 180 -22.22 -3.99 1.24
CA ALA A 180 -22.00 -5.43 1.41
C ALA A 180 -23.04 -6.31 0.71
N ILE A 181 -24.26 -5.81 0.46
CA ILE A 181 -25.32 -6.55 -0.25
C ILE A 181 -25.03 -6.62 -1.76
N PHE A 182 -24.35 -5.62 -2.32
CA PHE A 182 -24.15 -5.46 -3.76
C PHE A 182 -22.68 -5.55 -4.20
N GLU A 183 -21.73 -5.57 -3.26
CA GLU A 183 -20.31 -5.80 -3.55
C GLU A 183 -20.11 -7.23 -4.06
N ALA A 184 -19.52 -7.36 -5.26
CA ALA A 184 -19.01 -8.64 -5.73
C ALA A 184 -17.83 -9.09 -4.85
N PRO A 185 -17.55 -10.40 -4.73
CA PRO A 185 -16.36 -10.89 -4.03
C PRO A 185 -15.12 -10.19 -4.58
N PRO A 186 -14.13 -9.89 -3.72
CA PRO A 186 -12.92 -9.20 -4.13
C PRO A 186 -12.29 -9.97 -5.30
N ILE A 187 -12.22 -9.33 -6.46
CA ILE A 187 -11.46 -9.86 -7.59
C ILE A 187 -10.03 -10.00 -7.06
N ALA A 188 -9.50 -11.23 -7.13
CA ALA A 188 -8.19 -11.57 -6.60
C ALA A 188 -7.20 -10.47 -6.98
N THR A 189 -6.47 -9.95 -5.99
CA THR A 189 -5.38 -9.02 -6.25
C THR A 189 -4.45 -9.69 -7.26
N PRO A 190 -3.99 -8.99 -8.30
CA PRO A 190 -3.25 -9.60 -9.40
C PRO A 190 -1.84 -10.11 -9.01
N SER A 191 -1.53 -10.17 -7.71
CA SER A 191 -0.39 -10.91 -7.16
C SER A 191 -0.41 -12.41 -7.49
N ASP A 192 -1.55 -12.97 -7.90
CA ASP A 192 -1.60 -14.40 -8.28
C ASP A 192 -0.93 -14.70 -9.63
N GLY A 193 -0.59 -13.68 -10.44
CA GLY A 193 0.09 -13.85 -11.73
C GLY A 193 1.61 -13.70 -11.69
N LEU A 194 2.16 -12.89 -10.78
CA LEU A 194 3.58 -12.57 -10.72
C LEU A 194 4.29 -13.38 -9.63
N GLY A 195 5.46 -13.92 -9.94
CA GLY A 195 6.30 -14.57 -8.95
C GLY A 195 7.46 -13.70 -8.48
N SER A 196 8.22 -14.22 -7.52
CA SER A 196 9.45 -13.60 -7.03
C SER A 196 10.51 -14.66 -6.81
N ILE A 197 11.77 -14.26 -6.89
CA ILE A 197 12.94 -15.04 -6.52
C ILE A 197 13.55 -14.34 -5.31
N ARG A 198 13.51 -15.01 -4.17
CA ARG A 198 14.11 -14.53 -2.94
C ARG A 198 15.12 -15.55 -2.46
N GLY A 199 16.30 -15.10 -2.05
CA GLY A 199 17.19 -16.04 -1.41
C GLY A 199 18.32 -15.38 -0.66
N ARG A 200 19.21 -16.24 -0.17
CA ARG A 200 20.42 -15.82 0.51
C ARG A 200 21.64 -16.50 -0.09
N VAL A 201 22.67 -15.71 -0.35
CA VAL A 201 23.95 -16.20 -0.87
C VAL A 201 24.80 -16.67 0.31
N VAL A 202 25.27 -17.92 0.23
CA VAL A 202 26.08 -18.54 1.26
C VAL A 202 27.35 -19.16 0.69
N ASP A 203 28.41 -19.15 1.47
CA ASP A 203 29.67 -19.81 1.13
C ASP A 203 29.57 -21.34 1.28
N ALA A 204 30.68 -22.04 1.04
CA ALA A 204 30.74 -23.50 1.11
C ALA A 204 30.34 -24.09 2.47
N LEU A 205 30.48 -23.29 3.54
CA LEU A 205 30.21 -23.68 4.93
C LEU A 205 28.88 -23.14 5.46
N GLY A 206 28.13 -22.40 4.63
CA GLY A 206 26.85 -21.80 5.01
C GLY A 206 26.95 -20.42 5.65
N ASN A 207 28.14 -19.80 5.68
CA ASN A 207 28.29 -18.43 6.12
C ASN A 207 27.69 -17.48 5.09
N TYR A 208 27.11 -16.37 5.56
CA TYR A 208 26.50 -15.39 4.68
C TYR A 208 27.56 -14.56 3.96
N ILE A 209 27.40 -14.42 2.64
CA ILE A 209 28.27 -13.60 1.82
C ILE A 209 27.63 -12.20 1.69
N PRO A 210 28.17 -11.15 2.32
CA PRO A 210 27.58 -9.83 2.31
C PRO A 210 27.71 -9.17 0.93
N ASN A 211 26.68 -8.43 0.51
CA ASN A 211 26.70 -7.60 -0.69
C ASN A 211 27.14 -8.34 -1.98
N ALA A 212 26.86 -9.64 -2.09
CA ALA A 212 27.10 -10.42 -3.29
C ALA A 212 26.22 -9.94 -4.45
N VAL A 213 26.75 -9.92 -5.66
CA VAL A 213 25.97 -9.58 -6.86
C VAL A 213 25.37 -10.87 -7.41
N VAL A 214 24.05 -10.93 -7.54
CA VAL A 214 23.35 -12.07 -8.12
C VAL A 214 22.92 -11.70 -9.53
N GLU A 215 23.38 -12.48 -10.49
CA GLU A 215 23.08 -12.34 -11.91
C GLU A 215 22.19 -13.50 -12.36
N LEU A 216 21.11 -13.19 -13.08
CA LEU A 216 20.20 -14.18 -13.63
C LEU A 216 20.18 -14.08 -15.16
N TYR A 217 20.29 -15.23 -15.82
CA TYR A 217 20.35 -15.40 -17.26
C TYR A 217 19.12 -16.15 -17.75
N GLY A 218 18.41 -15.60 -18.74
CA GLY A 218 17.43 -16.34 -19.51
C GLY A 218 18.08 -17.43 -20.36
N SER A 219 17.25 -18.34 -20.87
CA SER A 219 17.65 -19.58 -21.56
C SER A 219 18.52 -19.42 -22.81
N SER A 220 18.76 -18.19 -23.29
CA SER A 220 19.58 -17.88 -24.46
C SER A 220 20.34 -16.56 -24.36
N SER A 221 20.42 -15.95 -23.17
CA SER A 221 21.07 -14.64 -22.98
C SER A 221 22.55 -14.79 -22.64
N VAL A 222 23.40 -14.03 -23.35
CA VAL A 222 24.86 -13.95 -23.07
C VAL A 222 25.14 -12.90 -21.99
N GLU A 223 24.27 -11.90 -21.86
CA GLU A 223 24.32 -10.89 -20.81
C GLU A 223 23.31 -11.25 -19.72
N PRO A 224 23.55 -10.82 -18.46
CA PRO A 224 22.57 -11.04 -17.40
C PRO A 224 21.29 -10.27 -17.73
N ASP A 225 20.14 -10.93 -17.64
CA ASP A 225 18.83 -10.31 -17.79
C ASP A 225 18.42 -9.57 -16.52
N VAL A 226 18.87 -10.08 -15.37
CA VAL A 226 18.78 -9.43 -14.05
C VAL A 226 20.17 -9.38 -13.42
N ALA A 227 20.50 -8.25 -12.80
CA ALA A 227 21.65 -8.13 -11.92
C ALA A 227 21.23 -7.33 -10.67
N VAL A 228 21.29 -7.95 -9.49
CA VAL A 228 20.92 -7.31 -8.22
C VAL A 228 22.03 -7.46 -7.18
N VAL A 229 22.20 -6.45 -6.33
CA VAL A 229 23.17 -6.52 -5.22
C VAL A 229 22.44 -6.94 -3.95
N GLY A 230 22.91 -8.01 -3.32
CA GLY A 230 22.41 -8.46 -2.03
C GLY A 230 22.67 -7.45 -0.90
N ASP A 231 21.99 -7.64 0.23
CA ASP A 231 22.19 -6.84 1.42
C ASP A 231 23.45 -7.30 2.23
N PRO A 232 23.82 -6.59 3.32
CA PRO A 232 24.94 -7.01 4.17
C PRO A 232 24.75 -8.37 4.86
N THR A 233 23.54 -8.94 4.83
CA THR A 233 23.24 -10.29 5.34
C THR A 233 23.23 -11.35 4.23
N GLY A 234 23.59 -10.96 3.01
CA GLY A 234 23.63 -11.81 1.82
C GLY A 234 22.25 -12.12 1.22
N VAL A 235 21.18 -11.44 1.65
CA VAL A 235 19.84 -11.64 1.10
C VAL A 235 19.71 -10.85 -0.19
N PHE A 236 19.15 -11.48 -1.22
CA PHE A 236 18.79 -10.85 -2.48
C PHE A 236 17.30 -11.07 -2.77
N TYR A 237 16.73 -10.15 -3.53
CA TYR A 237 15.32 -10.19 -3.91
C TYR A 237 15.17 -9.69 -5.34
N VAL A 238 14.53 -10.51 -6.17
CA VAL A 238 14.14 -10.20 -7.54
C VAL A 238 12.63 -10.41 -7.63
N GLY A 239 11.88 -9.35 -7.89
CA GLY A 239 10.43 -9.41 -7.92
C GLY A 239 9.79 -8.04 -7.68
N PRO A 240 8.46 -8.00 -7.51
CA PRO A 240 7.75 -6.74 -7.31
C PRO A 240 8.27 -6.00 -6.06
N PRO A 241 8.52 -4.68 -6.12
CA PRO A 241 8.12 -3.80 -7.20
C PRO A 241 9.07 -3.79 -8.40
N HIS A 242 10.35 -4.13 -8.26
CA HIS A 242 11.39 -3.81 -9.25
C HIS A 242 11.40 -4.69 -10.50
N ASP A 243 10.96 -5.95 -10.39
CA ASP A 243 10.97 -6.92 -11.49
C ASP A 243 9.58 -7.52 -11.71
N ILE A 244 9.29 -7.84 -12.98
CA ILE A 244 8.05 -8.50 -13.40
C ILE A 244 8.42 -9.89 -13.91
N LEU A 245 8.24 -10.89 -13.05
CA LEU A 245 8.57 -12.28 -13.34
C LEU A 245 7.28 -13.09 -13.52
N ALA A 246 7.15 -13.71 -14.70
CA ALA A 246 6.10 -14.68 -15.00
C ALA A 246 6.34 -15.98 -14.21
N LYS A 247 5.27 -16.59 -13.69
CA LYS A 247 5.37 -17.90 -13.01
C LYS A 247 5.85 -18.99 -13.98
N GLY A 248 6.69 -19.90 -13.51
CA GLY A 248 7.30 -20.95 -14.31
C GLY A 248 8.47 -20.49 -15.19
N THR A 249 8.85 -19.20 -15.15
CA THR A 249 10.09 -18.75 -15.81
C THR A 249 11.30 -19.33 -15.10
N THR A 250 12.24 -19.85 -15.86
CA THR A 250 13.49 -20.42 -15.35
C THR A 250 14.67 -19.53 -15.71
N PHE A 251 15.50 -19.27 -14.72
CA PHE A 251 16.74 -18.50 -14.88
C PHE A 251 17.94 -19.36 -14.49
N THR A 252 19.03 -19.23 -15.23
CA THR A 252 20.33 -19.71 -14.77
C THR A 252 20.96 -18.63 -13.90
N SER A 253 21.34 -18.96 -12.68
CA SER A 253 21.90 -18.02 -11.71
C SER A 253 23.43 -18.06 -11.70
N SER A 254 24.03 -16.91 -11.44
CA SER A 254 25.46 -16.76 -11.18
C SER A 254 25.66 -15.76 -10.05
N VAL A 255 26.64 -16.02 -9.20
CA VAL A 255 27.00 -15.14 -8.09
C VAL A 255 28.34 -14.50 -8.41
N VAL A 256 28.40 -13.17 -8.42
CA VAL A 256 29.64 -12.42 -8.60
C VAL A 256 30.05 -11.80 -7.25
N PHE A 257 31.27 -12.10 -6.83
CA PHE A 257 31.81 -11.61 -5.56
C PHE A 257 33.31 -11.33 -5.70
N MET A 258 33.76 -10.16 -5.22
CA MET A 258 35.15 -9.70 -5.32
C MET A 258 35.75 -9.79 -6.74
N GLY A 259 34.95 -9.57 -7.78
CA GLY A 259 35.40 -9.62 -9.18
C GLY A 259 35.32 -10.99 -9.85
N TYR A 260 35.01 -12.03 -9.10
CA TYR A 260 34.93 -13.39 -9.62
C TYR A 260 33.51 -13.88 -9.71
N ARG A 261 33.29 -14.73 -10.72
CA ARG A 261 31.99 -15.29 -11.07
C ARG A 261 31.93 -16.76 -10.63
N PHE A 262 30.87 -17.10 -9.93
CA PHE A 262 30.61 -18.42 -9.39
C PHE A 262 29.30 -18.98 -9.93
N THR A 263 29.26 -20.30 -10.11
CA THR A 263 28.04 -21.04 -10.38
C THR A 263 27.51 -21.58 -9.04
N PRO A 264 26.41 -21.03 -8.50
CA PRO A 264 25.84 -21.49 -7.25
C PRO A 264 25.05 -22.80 -7.44
N ASP A 265 24.71 -23.43 -6.32
CA ASP A 265 23.77 -24.55 -6.22
C ASP A 265 22.51 -24.09 -5.44
N PRO A 266 21.30 -24.21 -6.01
CA PRO A 266 20.99 -24.72 -7.35
C PRO A 266 21.39 -23.72 -8.47
N PRO A 267 21.83 -24.20 -9.64
CA PRO A 267 22.20 -23.32 -10.74
C PRO A 267 20.98 -22.72 -11.44
N ASN A 268 19.84 -23.42 -11.46
CA ASN A 268 18.62 -22.98 -12.11
C ASN A 268 17.55 -22.64 -11.08
N LEU A 269 16.88 -21.49 -11.26
CA LEU A 269 15.83 -20.99 -10.39
C LEU A 269 14.53 -20.88 -11.18
N GLU A 270 13.48 -21.53 -10.71
CA GLU A 270 12.14 -21.47 -11.30
C GLU A 270 11.25 -20.54 -10.47
N VAL A 271 10.54 -19.62 -11.12
CA VAL A 271 9.71 -18.62 -10.44
C VAL A 271 8.36 -19.22 -10.01
N PRO A 272 7.91 -19.09 -8.74
CA PRO A 272 8.59 -18.44 -7.61
C PRO A 272 9.63 -19.36 -6.93
N TRP A 273 10.72 -18.77 -6.47
CA TRP A 273 11.78 -19.50 -5.76
C TRP A 273 12.13 -18.84 -4.43
N GLU A 274 12.28 -19.67 -3.39
CA GLU A 274 12.84 -19.25 -2.10
C GLU A 274 13.89 -20.25 -1.61
N GLY A 275 15.11 -19.78 -1.29
CA GLY A 275 16.16 -20.68 -0.84
C GLY A 275 17.54 -20.06 -0.65
N PHE A 276 18.55 -20.93 -0.67
CA PHE A 276 19.96 -20.55 -0.54
C PHE A 276 20.69 -20.79 -1.87
N LEU A 277 21.51 -19.82 -2.27
CA LEU A 277 22.50 -19.99 -3.35
C LEU A 277 23.84 -20.29 -2.72
N ARG A 278 24.26 -21.57 -2.75
CA ARG A 278 25.52 -22.00 -2.14
C ARG A 278 26.66 -21.94 -3.15
N VAL A 279 27.75 -21.30 -2.76
CA VAL A 279 28.98 -21.20 -3.54
C VAL A 279 30.06 -22.09 -2.93
N TYR A 280 30.23 -23.31 -3.47
CA TYR A 280 31.15 -24.31 -2.91
C TYR A 280 32.64 -23.97 -3.03
N ASN A 281 33.01 -23.13 -3.99
CA ASN A 281 34.41 -22.76 -4.25
C ASN A 281 34.83 -21.46 -3.55
N LEU A 282 34.05 -21.03 -2.56
CA LEU A 282 34.29 -19.80 -1.80
C LEU A 282 34.13 -20.07 -0.31
N VAL A 283 35.04 -19.53 0.50
CA VAL A 283 34.95 -19.50 1.96
C VAL A 283 35.12 -18.06 2.42
N TYR A 284 34.07 -17.49 3.01
CA TYR A 284 34.09 -16.12 3.49
C TYR A 284 34.56 -16.08 4.95
N ALA A 285 35.75 -15.53 5.18
CA ALA A 285 36.35 -15.47 6.50
C ALA A 285 35.72 -14.36 7.36
N GLY A 286 35.08 -13.36 6.76
CA GLY A 286 34.61 -12.14 7.42
C GLY A 286 35.59 -10.97 7.26
N GLN A 287 35.14 -9.76 7.61
CA GLN A 287 35.92 -8.52 7.50
C GLN A 287 36.62 -8.33 6.14
N SER A 288 35.92 -8.64 5.06
CA SER A 288 36.40 -8.47 3.67
C SER A 288 37.61 -9.35 3.29
N LEU A 289 37.81 -10.48 3.97
CA LEU A 289 38.76 -11.52 3.60
C LEU A 289 38.00 -12.76 3.12
N THR A 290 38.48 -13.34 2.01
CA THR A 290 37.84 -14.49 1.37
C THR A 290 38.88 -15.45 0.81
N LEU A 291 38.60 -16.73 0.87
CA LEU A 291 39.38 -17.78 0.21
C LEU A 291 38.59 -18.32 -0.96
N MET A 292 39.20 -18.31 -2.14
CA MET A 292 38.66 -18.95 -3.32
C MET A 292 39.45 -20.20 -3.63
N LEU A 293 38.71 -21.26 -3.90
CA LEU A 293 39.24 -22.60 -4.12
C LEU A 293 39.16 -22.93 -5.61
N VAL A 294 40.30 -23.00 -6.29
CA VAL A 294 40.40 -23.33 -7.72
C VAL A 294 40.92 -24.76 -7.85
N GLY A 295 40.00 -25.71 -8.06
CA GLY A 295 40.28 -27.14 -8.06
C GLY A 295 39.21 -27.93 -7.34
N VAL A 296 39.50 -29.18 -6.98
CA VAL A 296 38.58 -30.01 -6.20
C VAL A 296 39.08 -30.10 -4.77
N PHE A 297 38.33 -29.51 -3.85
CA PHE A 297 38.66 -29.45 -2.42
C PHE A 297 37.55 -30.08 -1.58
N TYR A 298 37.96 -30.75 -0.50
CA TYR A 298 37.09 -31.03 0.62
C TYR A 298 37.46 -30.09 1.77
N ILE A 299 36.48 -29.30 2.22
CA ILE A 299 36.66 -28.37 3.34
C ILE A 299 36.24 -29.11 4.60
N GLY A 300 37.18 -29.31 5.53
CA GLY A 300 36.90 -29.92 6.82
C GLY A 300 36.38 -28.88 7.81
N ASN A 301 37.09 -28.73 8.93
CA ASN A 301 36.72 -27.76 9.95
C ASN A 301 37.29 -26.37 9.65
N LEU A 302 36.45 -25.36 9.88
CA LEU A 302 36.85 -23.96 9.97
C LEU A 302 36.73 -23.51 11.42
N SER A 303 37.82 -23.02 11.99
CA SER A 303 37.81 -22.36 13.29
C SER A 303 38.12 -20.89 13.10
N LYS A 304 37.24 -20.04 13.63
CA LYS A 304 37.41 -18.60 13.65
C LYS A 304 37.47 -18.14 15.09
N VAL A 305 38.62 -17.62 15.51
CA VAL A 305 38.85 -17.11 16.87
C VAL A 305 39.41 -15.69 16.74
N GLY A 306 38.53 -14.69 16.86
CA GLY A 306 38.91 -13.27 16.71
C GLY A 306 39.39 -12.95 15.30
N SER A 307 40.64 -12.47 15.19
CA SER A 307 41.34 -12.14 13.94
C SER A 307 41.96 -13.36 13.25
N LYS A 308 41.90 -14.54 13.86
CA LYS A 308 42.49 -15.77 13.32
C LYS A 308 41.46 -16.65 12.65
N LEU A 309 41.74 -17.03 11.42
CA LEU A 309 41.05 -18.06 10.65
C LEU A 309 41.98 -19.26 10.51
N SER A 310 41.51 -20.45 10.85
CA SER A 310 42.21 -21.70 10.55
C SER A 310 41.25 -22.62 9.80
N VAL A 311 41.67 -23.04 8.60
CA VAL A 311 40.87 -23.84 7.67
C VAL A 311 41.62 -25.11 7.32
N TYR A 312 40.99 -26.26 7.58
CA TYR A 312 41.48 -27.55 7.14
C TYR A 312 40.94 -27.86 5.74
N LEU A 313 41.85 -28.12 4.80
CA LEU A 313 41.54 -28.37 3.39
C LEU A 313 42.18 -29.69 2.96
N GLU A 314 41.41 -30.53 2.27
CA GLU A 314 41.93 -31.70 1.59
C GLU A 314 41.81 -31.49 0.07
N VAL A 315 42.96 -31.42 -0.58
CA VAL A 315 43.09 -31.20 -2.02
C VAL A 315 43.03 -32.54 -2.74
N LEU A 316 42.00 -32.73 -3.57
CA LEU A 316 41.78 -33.97 -4.30
C LEU A 316 42.35 -33.93 -5.72
N SER A 317 42.52 -32.75 -6.31
CA SER A 317 43.12 -32.58 -7.65
C SER A 317 44.65 -32.57 -7.63
N GLU A 318 45.28 -32.96 -8.74
CA GLU A 318 46.75 -32.95 -8.87
C GLU A 318 47.32 -31.54 -8.87
N THR A 319 46.58 -30.59 -9.43
CA THR A 319 46.86 -29.16 -9.39
C THR A 319 45.66 -28.45 -8.75
N ALA A 320 45.90 -27.72 -7.68
CA ALA A 320 44.91 -26.85 -7.07
C ALA A 320 45.58 -25.55 -6.64
N SER A 321 44.81 -24.47 -6.63
CA SER A 321 45.26 -23.22 -6.06
C SER A 321 44.21 -22.60 -5.16
N ILE A 322 44.69 -21.91 -4.13
CA ILE A 322 43.87 -21.07 -3.27
C ILE A 322 44.21 -19.64 -3.64
N ALA A 323 43.20 -18.86 -4.04
CA ALA A 323 43.35 -17.41 -4.15
C ALA A 323 42.81 -16.77 -2.86
N ILE A 324 43.69 -16.12 -2.11
CA ILE A 324 43.33 -15.32 -0.94
C ILE A 324 42.99 -13.93 -1.46
N LEU A 325 41.74 -13.51 -1.27
CA LEU A 325 41.22 -12.22 -1.71
C LEU A 325 40.96 -11.32 -0.52
N ARG A 326 41.45 -10.08 -0.58
CA ARG A 326 41.20 -9.07 0.45
C ARG A 326 40.90 -7.70 -0.14
N LEU A 327 40.21 -6.87 0.63
CA LEU A 327 40.21 -5.42 0.35
C LEU A 327 41.59 -4.85 0.69
N SER A 328 42.06 -3.86 -0.07
CA SER A 328 43.32 -3.14 0.23
C SER A 328 43.36 -2.50 1.63
N SER A 329 42.21 -2.25 2.27
CA SER A 329 42.12 -1.77 3.65
C SER A 329 42.27 -2.86 4.72
N VAL A 330 42.30 -4.14 4.33
CA VAL A 330 42.44 -5.28 5.25
C VAL A 330 43.91 -5.62 5.40
N ASN A 331 44.40 -5.63 6.63
CA ASN A 331 45.77 -6.02 6.89
C ASN A 331 45.85 -7.51 7.28
N VAL A 332 46.56 -8.30 6.47
CA VAL A 332 46.87 -9.71 6.73
C VAL A 332 48.29 -9.76 7.25
N SER A 333 48.43 -10.11 8.53
CA SER A 333 49.70 -10.07 9.26
C SER A 333 50.58 -11.31 9.06
N SER A 334 49.97 -12.48 8.86
CA SER A 334 50.68 -13.72 8.54
C SER A 334 49.77 -14.69 7.78
N VAL A 335 50.37 -15.38 6.82
CA VAL A 335 49.78 -16.53 6.12
C VAL A 335 50.62 -17.75 6.47
N VAL A 336 50.03 -18.73 7.14
CA VAL A 336 50.71 -19.95 7.57
C VAL A 336 50.05 -21.15 6.90
N VAL A 337 50.84 -22.00 6.24
CA VAL A 337 50.36 -23.26 5.66
C VAL A 337 51.15 -24.38 6.30
N ASP A 338 50.46 -25.32 6.96
CA ASP A 338 51.05 -26.45 7.69
C ASP A 338 52.15 -26.06 8.70
N GLY A 339 52.02 -24.87 9.30
CA GLY A 339 52.97 -24.33 10.28
C GLY A 339 54.13 -23.54 9.68
N GLU A 340 54.28 -23.48 8.36
CA GLU A 340 55.28 -22.65 7.69
C GLU A 340 54.68 -21.29 7.29
N SER A 341 55.36 -20.21 7.67
CA SER A 341 54.98 -18.85 7.27
C SER A 341 55.38 -18.60 5.82
N LEU A 342 54.40 -18.24 4.99
CA LEU A 342 54.59 -17.91 3.58
C LEU A 342 54.43 -16.40 3.36
N GLU A 343 55.32 -15.83 2.55
CA GLU A 343 55.14 -14.47 2.05
C GLU A 343 54.20 -14.48 0.84
N CYS A 344 53.14 -13.68 0.91
CA CYS A 344 52.15 -13.56 -0.15
C CYS A 344 52.50 -12.40 -1.09
N PRO A 345 52.78 -12.64 -2.39
CA PRO A 345 52.88 -11.57 -3.37
C PRO A 345 51.47 -11.06 -3.70
N TRP A 346 51.09 -9.93 -3.10
CA TRP A 346 49.79 -9.32 -3.33
C TRP A 346 49.75 -8.57 -4.66
N GLU A 347 48.86 -8.97 -5.56
CA GLU A 347 48.56 -8.25 -6.80
C GLU A 347 47.29 -7.42 -6.64
N GLU A 348 47.37 -6.12 -6.95
CA GLU A 348 46.22 -5.20 -6.84
C GLU A 348 45.41 -5.20 -8.14
N PHE A 349 44.08 -5.33 -8.02
CA PHE A 349 43.15 -5.12 -9.12
C PHE A 349 41.92 -4.33 -8.66
N ARG A 350 41.18 -3.79 -9.64
CA ARG A 350 39.98 -2.97 -9.38
C ARG A 350 38.72 -3.66 -9.87
N TRP A 351 37.70 -3.70 -9.02
CA TRP A 351 36.38 -4.21 -9.37
C TRP A 351 35.27 -3.39 -8.71
N ALA A 352 34.27 -2.99 -9.50
CA ALA A 352 33.07 -2.28 -9.03
C ALA A 352 33.34 -1.10 -8.07
N GLY A 353 34.37 -0.30 -8.36
CA GLY A 353 34.77 0.86 -7.55
C GLY A 353 35.63 0.54 -6.32
N MET A 354 36.04 -0.72 -6.13
CA MET A 354 36.86 -1.19 -5.01
C MET A 354 38.25 -1.61 -5.48
N THR A 355 39.25 -1.43 -4.63
CA THR A 355 40.63 -1.91 -4.79
C THR A 355 40.84 -3.18 -3.96
N LEU A 356 41.00 -4.29 -4.67
CA LEU A 356 41.18 -5.63 -4.12
C LEU A 356 42.62 -6.07 -4.32
N GLU A 357 43.09 -6.94 -3.44
CA GLU A 357 44.39 -7.58 -3.55
C GLU A 357 44.21 -9.10 -3.51
N GLU A 358 44.96 -9.79 -4.37
CA GLU A 358 44.95 -11.25 -4.44
C GLU A 358 46.33 -11.85 -4.22
N CYS A 359 46.38 -13.00 -3.55
CA CYS A 359 47.56 -13.83 -3.40
C CYS A 359 47.21 -15.27 -3.78
N TYR A 360 48.03 -15.88 -4.64
CA TYR A 360 47.85 -17.28 -5.06
C TYR A 360 48.78 -18.21 -4.29
N LEU A 361 48.21 -19.29 -3.78
CA LEU A 361 48.94 -20.41 -3.18
C LEU A 361 48.68 -21.66 -4.02
N SER A 362 49.71 -22.23 -4.62
CA SER A 362 49.61 -23.51 -5.33
C SER A 362 49.78 -24.66 -4.33
N LEU A 363 48.80 -25.57 -4.31
CA LEU A 363 48.83 -26.76 -3.45
C LEU A 363 48.83 -28.02 -4.33
N SER A 364 49.66 -28.99 -3.96
CA SER A 364 49.62 -30.33 -4.55
C SER A 364 48.58 -31.17 -3.82
N ARG A 365 48.22 -32.34 -4.38
CA ARG A 365 47.28 -33.27 -3.74
C ARG A 365 47.75 -33.64 -2.31
N GLY A 366 46.89 -33.41 -1.30
CA GLY A 366 47.25 -33.61 0.10
C GLY A 366 46.29 -32.91 1.06
N SER A 367 46.57 -33.00 2.36
CA SER A 367 45.83 -32.30 3.41
C SER A 367 46.65 -31.14 3.94
N TYR A 368 46.04 -29.97 4.03
CA TYR A 368 46.69 -28.72 4.43
C TYR A 368 45.86 -27.99 5.49
N THR A 369 46.53 -27.33 6.41
CA THR A 369 45.94 -26.37 7.34
C THR A 369 46.39 -24.97 6.98
N VAL A 370 45.46 -24.13 6.55
CA VAL A 370 45.72 -22.73 6.19
C VAL A 370 45.27 -21.84 7.35
N GLU A 371 46.22 -21.12 7.95
CA GLU A 371 45.95 -20.16 9.02
C GLU A 371 46.26 -18.73 8.59
N LEU A 372 45.33 -17.83 8.85
CA LEU A 372 45.40 -16.41 8.49
C LEU A 372 45.11 -15.57 9.72
N ASP A 373 45.98 -14.60 10.01
CA ASP A 373 45.75 -13.59 11.05
C ASP A 373 45.54 -12.23 10.38
N TYR A 374 44.34 -11.69 10.49
CA TYR A 374 43.90 -10.51 9.73
C TYR A 374 43.06 -9.56 10.57
N SER A 375 43.15 -8.27 10.24
CA SER A 375 42.30 -7.24 10.81
C SER A 375 41.74 -6.40 9.68
N GLY A 376 40.42 -6.22 9.69
CA GLY A 376 39.73 -5.57 8.58
C GLY A 376 38.43 -4.90 8.97
N VAL A 377 37.81 -4.34 7.93
CA VAL A 377 36.50 -3.69 7.98
C VAL A 377 35.46 -4.57 7.29
N GLU A 378 34.18 -4.30 7.56
CA GLU A 378 33.09 -4.97 6.86
C GLU A 378 33.13 -4.71 5.35
N TYR A 379 32.60 -5.67 4.59
CA TYR A 379 32.66 -5.64 3.13
C TYR A 379 31.70 -4.58 2.56
N PRO A 380 32.20 -3.56 1.84
CA PRO A 380 31.36 -2.49 1.34
C PRO A 380 30.44 -2.96 0.20
N ARG A 381 29.38 -2.19 -0.08
CA ARG A 381 28.48 -2.47 -1.21
C ARG A 381 29.18 -2.14 -2.53
N PRO A 382 29.28 -3.06 -3.50
CA PRO A 382 29.94 -2.82 -4.77
C PRO A 382 29.13 -1.82 -5.63
N ALA A 383 29.83 -0.97 -6.40
CA ALA A 383 29.21 0.00 -7.30
C ALA A 383 28.86 -0.64 -8.66
N VAL A 384 27.94 -1.61 -8.64
CA VAL A 384 27.40 -2.27 -9.85
C VAL A 384 26.05 -1.67 -10.20
N ALA A 385 25.82 -1.43 -11.50
CA ALA A 385 24.52 -0.98 -11.98
C ALA A 385 23.53 -2.16 -11.95
N GLU A 386 22.49 -2.06 -11.13
CA GLU A 386 21.44 -3.07 -11.08
C GLU A 386 20.63 -3.05 -12.39
N LYS A 387 20.32 -4.24 -12.89
CA LYS A 387 19.51 -4.46 -14.10
C LYS A 387 18.29 -5.27 -13.71
N HIS A 388 17.11 -4.80 -14.12
CA HIS A 388 15.83 -5.40 -13.75
C HIS A 388 15.14 -6.00 -14.96
N TYR A 389 14.37 -7.08 -14.73
CA TYR A 389 13.70 -7.83 -15.79
C TYR A 389 12.20 -7.54 -15.86
N VAL A 390 11.72 -7.38 -17.08
CA VAL A 390 10.29 -7.23 -17.39
C VAL A 390 9.90 -8.30 -18.40
N GLY A 391 9.25 -9.37 -17.93
CA GLY A 391 8.67 -10.38 -18.79
C GLY A 391 7.45 -9.82 -19.54
N THR A 392 7.45 -9.88 -20.87
CA THR A 392 6.36 -9.36 -21.71
C THR A 392 5.23 -10.37 -21.94
N VAL A 393 5.51 -11.67 -21.82
CA VAL A 393 4.60 -12.76 -22.23
C VAL A 393 3.31 -12.79 -21.38
N ASP A 394 3.39 -12.44 -20.10
CA ASP A 394 2.23 -12.42 -19.18
C ASP A 394 1.82 -11.00 -18.77
N LEU A 395 2.51 -9.97 -19.30
CA LEU A 395 2.27 -8.59 -18.92
C LEU A 395 0.88 -8.13 -19.39
N LEU A 396 0.42 -8.58 -20.55
CA LEU A 396 -0.90 -8.23 -21.06
C LEU A 396 -2.02 -8.81 -20.19
N ASP A 397 -1.92 -10.08 -19.79
CA ASP A 397 -2.91 -10.74 -18.93
C ASP A 397 -2.93 -10.10 -17.54
N TYR A 398 -1.76 -9.78 -16.99
CA TYR A 398 -1.64 -9.02 -15.76
C TYR A 398 -2.31 -7.64 -15.87
N LEU A 399 -2.07 -6.90 -16.96
CA LEU A 399 -2.70 -5.60 -17.19
C LEU A 399 -4.22 -5.69 -17.38
N ILE A 400 -4.70 -6.73 -18.04
CA ILE A 400 -6.15 -6.98 -18.19
C ILE A 400 -6.76 -7.27 -16.81
N SER A 401 -6.11 -8.08 -15.98
CA SER A 401 -6.59 -8.35 -14.62
C SER A 401 -6.63 -7.08 -13.76
N LEU A 402 -5.61 -6.21 -13.87
CA LEU A 402 -5.58 -4.89 -13.22
C LEU A 402 -6.72 -3.98 -13.70
N GLN A 403 -6.98 -3.96 -15.00
CA GLN A 403 -8.07 -3.19 -15.60
C GLN A 403 -9.43 -3.67 -15.09
N VAL A 404 -9.66 -4.99 -15.05
CA VAL A 404 -10.89 -5.58 -14.51
C VAL A 404 -11.08 -5.23 -13.04
N ALA A 405 -10.01 -5.32 -12.23
CA ALA A 405 -10.03 -4.89 -10.83
C ALA A 405 -10.37 -3.40 -10.70
N ALA A 406 -9.75 -2.52 -11.49
CA ALA A 406 -10.04 -1.08 -11.46
C ALA A 406 -11.49 -0.75 -11.83
N VAL A 407 -12.06 -1.43 -12.82
CA VAL A 407 -13.49 -1.28 -13.17
C VAL A 407 -14.38 -1.72 -12.00
N SER A 408 -14.04 -2.83 -11.34
CA SER A 408 -14.79 -3.30 -10.16
C SER A 408 -14.75 -2.29 -9.01
N TYR A 409 -13.61 -1.62 -8.80
CA TYR A 409 -13.50 -0.56 -7.79
C TYR A 409 -14.31 0.67 -8.14
N VAL A 410 -14.39 1.06 -9.41
CA VAL A 410 -15.31 2.14 -9.84
C VAL A 410 -16.75 1.75 -9.56
N TYR A 411 -17.14 0.51 -9.84
CA TYR A 411 -18.49 0.04 -9.50
C TYR A 411 -18.75 0.12 -7.99
N SER A 412 -17.88 -0.46 -7.17
CA SER A 412 -18.10 -0.56 -5.72
C SER A 412 -17.96 0.78 -4.98
N TYR A 413 -17.10 1.70 -5.44
CA TYR A 413 -16.77 2.93 -4.71
C TYR A 413 -17.28 4.23 -5.34
N LEU A 414 -17.77 4.18 -6.58
CA LEU A 414 -18.48 5.31 -7.20
C LEU A 414 -19.96 5.01 -7.36
N LEU A 415 -20.33 3.88 -7.98
CA LEU A 415 -21.75 3.62 -8.29
C LEU A 415 -22.56 3.30 -7.03
N LEU A 416 -22.08 2.40 -6.15
CA LEU A 416 -22.84 2.06 -4.94
C LEU A 416 -23.01 3.26 -3.98
N PRO A 417 -21.96 4.03 -3.63
CA PRO A 417 -22.14 5.17 -2.73
C PRO A 417 -22.99 6.28 -3.35
N SER A 418 -22.87 6.53 -4.66
CA SER A 418 -23.70 7.55 -5.33
C SER A 418 -25.18 7.15 -5.38
N ALA A 419 -25.49 5.87 -5.67
CA ALA A 419 -26.84 5.34 -5.58
C ALA A 419 -27.40 5.46 -4.15
N TYR A 420 -26.59 5.16 -3.14
CA TYR A 420 -26.97 5.30 -1.75
C TYR A 420 -27.26 6.75 -1.36
N LEU A 421 -26.39 7.70 -1.75
CA LEU A 421 -26.61 9.13 -1.52
C LEU A 421 -27.86 9.65 -2.25
N ALA A 422 -28.20 9.10 -3.41
CA ALA A 422 -29.45 9.42 -4.10
C ALA A 422 -30.67 8.93 -3.31
N ILE A 423 -30.62 7.74 -2.71
CA ILE A 423 -31.66 7.21 -1.82
C ILE A 423 -31.81 8.09 -0.58
N LEU A 424 -30.70 8.51 0.05
CA LEU A 424 -30.73 9.43 1.19
C LEU A 424 -31.31 10.80 0.81
N SER A 425 -30.97 11.31 -0.37
CA SER A 425 -31.50 12.58 -0.88
C SER A 425 -33.01 12.49 -1.16
N ALA A 426 -33.47 11.39 -1.75
CA ALA A 426 -34.90 11.15 -1.98
C ALA A 426 -35.67 11.02 -0.66
N SER A 427 -35.10 10.32 0.32
CA SER A 427 -35.66 10.17 1.67
C SER A 427 -35.72 11.50 2.42
N THR A 428 -34.67 12.31 2.31
CA THR A 428 -34.59 13.68 2.82
C THR A 428 -35.68 14.56 2.20
N TYR A 429 -35.84 14.50 0.88
CA TYR A 429 -36.86 15.27 0.18
C TYR A 429 -38.28 14.87 0.62
N SER A 430 -38.55 13.57 0.74
CA SER A 430 -39.83 13.03 1.23
C SER A 430 -40.15 13.55 2.63
N LEU A 431 -39.20 13.43 3.56
CA LEU A 431 -39.35 13.90 4.94
C LEU A 431 -39.50 15.43 5.00
N SER A 432 -38.77 16.19 4.17
CA SER A 432 -38.88 17.64 4.11
C SER A 432 -40.26 18.11 3.66
N LYS A 433 -40.90 17.40 2.71
CA LYS A 433 -42.26 17.69 2.26
C LYS A 433 -43.30 17.41 3.34
N PHE A 434 -43.08 16.35 4.12
CA PHE A 434 -43.91 16.02 5.27
C PHE A 434 -43.83 17.13 6.33
N LEU A 435 -42.62 17.51 6.75
CA LEU A 435 -42.39 18.57 7.74
C LEU A 435 -42.82 19.97 7.25
N GLY A 436 -42.67 20.24 5.96
CA GLY A 436 -43.04 21.51 5.32
C GLY A 436 -44.55 21.72 5.13
N GLY A 437 -45.36 20.67 5.28
CA GLY A 437 -46.81 20.70 5.05
C GLY A 437 -47.21 20.65 3.57
N GLY A 438 -46.35 20.10 2.71
CA GLY A 438 -46.62 19.93 1.27
C GLY A 438 -47.48 18.70 0.95
N LEU A 439 -47.46 17.69 1.82
CA LEU A 439 -48.35 16.54 1.74
C LEU A 439 -49.70 16.91 2.38
N ARG A 440 -50.66 17.35 1.55
CA ARG A 440 -52.07 17.37 1.95
C ARG A 440 -52.54 15.93 2.06
N PHE A 441 -52.43 15.33 3.25
CA PHE A 441 -53.29 14.19 3.57
C PHE A 441 -54.74 14.69 3.52
N ARG A 442 -55.43 14.39 2.42
CA ARG A 442 -56.89 14.29 2.46
C ARG A 442 -57.17 13.05 3.29
N LEU A 443 -57.27 13.23 4.60
CA LEU A 443 -58.03 12.30 5.44
C LEU A 443 -59.45 12.31 4.85
N ILE A 444 -59.84 11.16 4.31
CA ILE A 444 -61.19 10.88 3.81
C ILE A 444 -62.18 11.06 4.95
#